data_AF-A0A2H9NXV4-F1
#
_entry.id   AF-A0A2H9NXV4-F1
#
_cell.length_a   1.000
_cell.length_b   1.000
_cell.length_c   1.000
_cell.angle_alpha   90.00
_cell.angle_beta   90.00
_cell.angle_gamma   90.00
#
_symmetry.space_group_name_H-M   'P 1'
#
loop_
_entity.id
_entity.type
_entity.pdbx_description
1 polymer ?
#
loop_
_entity_poly.entity_id
_entity_poly.type
_entity_poly.pdbx_seq_one_letter_code
_entity_poly.pdbx_strand_id
1 'polypeptide(L)'
;MAGRGTRFLPVTKAVPKELLPIVDKPVLQYLIEEAVESGIEEIIFVISEDKRLIMDYLSSDKALEAFLIKKGKMEALKKVQALSTLAHYHFVYQKEPNGDGDAILSAESLVGDEPFLVLFGDDIVKHAIPAGKQLMDQFTGKSMIAVERVSMEMISQYGVVSPGETRG
;
A
#
# COMPACT_ATOMS: atom_id res chain seq x y z
N MET A 1 -6.65 -2.07 4.10
CA MET A 1 -7.33 -0.99 3.34
C MET A 1 -8.86 -1.10 3.45
N ALA A 2 -9.42 -1.15 4.67
CA ALA A 2 -10.86 -1.31 4.92
C ALA A 2 -11.54 -0.06 5.50
N GLY A 3 -10.80 1.05 5.63
CA GLY A 3 -11.32 2.30 6.16
C GLY A 3 -12.27 3.02 5.20
N ARG A 4 -13.34 3.62 5.74
CA ARG A 4 -14.35 4.37 4.97
C ARG A 4 -13.90 5.76 4.48
N GLY A 5 -12.72 6.24 4.90
CA GLY A 5 -12.16 7.50 4.40
C GLY A 5 -13.01 8.74 4.71
N THR A 6 -13.72 8.77 5.84
CA THR A 6 -14.71 9.81 6.18
C THR A 6 -14.16 11.23 6.21
N ARG A 7 -12.86 11.39 6.49
CA ARG A 7 -12.14 12.69 6.44
C ARG A 7 -12.14 13.35 5.06
N PHE A 8 -12.36 12.58 4.00
CA PHE A 8 -12.27 13.02 2.60
C PHE A 8 -13.64 13.00 1.89
N LEU A 9 -14.73 12.97 2.64
CA LEU A 9 -16.07 13.13 2.08
C LEU A 9 -16.21 14.52 1.43
N PRO A 10 -16.97 14.65 0.33
CA PRO A 10 -17.85 13.62 -0.25
C PRO A 10 -17.16 12.67 -1.25
N VAL A 11 -15.90 12.93 -1.63
CA VAL A 11 -15.22 12.17 -2.71
C VAL A 11 -15.13 10.69 -2.37
N THR A 12 -14.80 10.38 -1.12
CA THR A 12 -14.69 9.01 -0.63
C THR A 12 -15.99 8.22 -0.52
N LYS A 13 -17.13 8.86 -0.83
CA LYS A 13 -18.41 8.16 -1.01
C LYS A 13 -18.36 7.19 -2.21
N ALA A 14 -17.61 7.53 -3.24
CA ALA A 14 -17.58 6.77 -4.50
C ALA A 14 -16.19 6.24 -4.85
N VAL A 15 -15.13 6.94 -4.44
CA VAL A 15 -13.74 6.58 -4.76
C VAL A 15 -13.00 6.21 -3.48
N PRO A 16 -12.38 5.02 -3.37
CA PRO A 16 -11.54 4.66 -2.23
C PRO A 16 -10.51 5.75 -1.92
N LYS A 17 -10.23 6.03 -0.64
CA LYS A 17 -9.22 7.03 -0.24
C LYS A 17 -7.85 6.73 -0.85
N GLU A 18 -7.56 5.44 -1.02
CA GLU A 18 -6.33 4.88 -1.60
C GLU A 18 -6.17 5.23 -3.09
N LEU A 19 -7.28 5.53 -3.77
CA LEU A 19 -7.30 5.93 -5.18
C LEU A 19 -7.42 7.44 -5.39
N LEU A 20 -7.34 8.24 -4.32
CA LEU A 20 -7.29 9.69 -4.46
C LEU A 20 -5.95 10.11 -5.10
N PRO A 21 -5.98 10.96 -6.16
CA PRO A 21 -4.78 11.33 -6.88
C PRO A 21 -3.91 12.30 -6.09
N ILE A 22 -2.60 12.05 -6.10
CA ILE A 22 -1.57 13.04 -5.78
C ILE A 22 -0.90 13.38 -7.12
N VAL A 23 -1.19 14.58 -7.62
CA VAL A 23 -0.77 15.02 -8.97
C VAL A 23 -1.35 14.13 -10.06
N ASP A 24 -0.63 13.10 -10.52
CA ASP A 24 -0.98 12.27 -11.68
C ASP A 24 -1.17 10.79 -11.37
N LYS A 25 -0.94 10.35 -10.13
CA LYS A 25 -1.14 8.96 -9.70
C LYS A 25 -1.76 8.86 -8.29
N PRO A 26 -2.51 7.80 -7.99
CA PRO A 26 -3.14 7.63 -6.69
C PRO A 26 -2.13 7.30 -5.59
N VAL A 27 -2.52 7.55 -4.34
CA VAL A 27 -1.77 7.16 -3.13
C VAL A 27 -1.30 5.70 -3.19
N LEU A 28 -2.19 4.79 -3.60
CA LEU A 28 -1.91 3.37 -3.76
C LEU A 28 -0.72 3.09 -4.68
N GLN A 29 -0.56 3.82 -5.78
CA GLN A 29 0.53 3.59 -6.71
C GLN A 29 1.89 3.92 -6.09
N TYR A 30 1.97 4.97 -5.26
CA TYR A 30 3.20 5.31 -4.54
C TYR A 30 3.63 4.18 -3.58
N LEU A 31 2.68 3.54 -2.90
CA LEU A 31 2.97 2.43 -1.98
C LEU A 31 3.48 1.19 -2.73
N ILE A 32 2.89 0.88 -3.89
CA ILE A 32 3.32 -0.23 -4.74
C ILE A 32 4.73 0.02 -5.25
N GLU A 33 4.98 1.23 -5.77
CA GLU A 33 6.32 1.60 -6.24
C GLU A 33 7.35 1.53 -5.12
N GLU A 34 7.05 2.02 -3.91
CA GLU A 34 7.96 1.90 -2.76
C GLU A 34 8.28 0.44 -2.41
N ALA A 35 7.26 -0.43 -2.41
CA ALA A 35 7.44 -1.86 -2.16
C ALA A 35 8.33 -2.51 -3.23
N VAL A 36 8.06 -2.25 -4.52
CA VAL A 36 8.84 -2.79 -5.64
C VAL A 36 10.26 -2.26 -5.65
N GLU A 37 10.46 -0.96 -5.39
CA GLU A 37 11.79 -0.35 -5.23
C GLU A 37 12.55 -0.91 -4.02
N SER A 38 11.83 -1.45 -3.03
CA SER A 38 12.41 -2.17 -1.89
C SER A 38 12.76 -3.63 -2.21
N GLY A 39 12.41 -4.14 -3.39
CA GLY A 39 12.64 -5.52 -3.82
C GLY A 39 11.51 -6.49 -3.48
N ILE A 40 10.31 -6.00 -3.18
CA ILE A 40 9.12 -6.84 -2.96
C ILE A 40 8.51 -7.23 -4.31
N GLU A 41 8.32 -8.53 -4.53
CA GLU A 41 7.75 -9.10 -5.76
C GLU A 41 6.28 -9.50 -5.60
N GLU A 42 5.85 -9.84 -4.38
CA GLU A 42 4.48 -10.24 -4.06
C GLU A 42 3.83 -9.23 -3.09
N ILE A 43 2.65 -8.72 -3.46
CA ILE A 43 1.92 -7.73 -2.66
C ILE A 43 0.52 -8.26 -2.38
N ILE A 44 0.20 -8.40 -1.09
CA ILE A 44 -1.11 -8.82 -0.60
C ILE A 44 -1.92 -7.60 -0.18
N PHE A 45 -3.03 -7.35 -0.86
CA PHE A 45 -4.00 -6.34 -0.50
C PHE A 45 -5.10 -6.91 0.38
N VAL A 46 -5.16 -6.41 1.61
CA VAL A 46 -6.30 -6.66 2.50
C VAL A 46 -7.33 -5.55 2.32
N ILE A 47 -8.46 -5.87 1.70
CA ILE A 47 -9.50 -4.90 1.29
C ILE A 47 -10.87 -5.28 1.83
N SER A 48 -11.79 -4.31 1.92
CA SER A 48 -13.22 -4.60 2.15
C SER A 48 -13.93 -4.93 0.82
N GLU A 49 -15.07 -5.60 0.89
CA GLU A 49 -15.83 -6.04 -0.30
C GLU A 49 -16.21 -4.90 -1.26
N ASP A 50 -16.42 -3.69 -0.74
CA ASP A 50 -16.80 -2.50 -1.49
C ASP A 50 -15.63 -1.82 -2.23
N LYS A 51 -14.40 -2.33 -2.11
CA LYS A 51 -13.18 -1.73 -2.67
C LYS A 51 -12.77 -2.33 -4.02
N ARG A 52 -13.74 -2.80 -4.82
CA ARG A 52 -13.48 -3.40 -6.13
C ARG A 52 -12.67 -2.51 -7.08
N LEU A 53 -12.83 -1.18 -6.98
CA LEU A 53 -12.05 -0.24 -7.79
C LEU A 53 -10.53 -0.36 -7.61
N ILE A 54 -10.05 -0.83 -6.45
CA ILE A 54 -8.62 -1.09 -6.22
C ILE A 54 -8.16 -2.23 -7.13
N MET A 55 -8.93 -3.32 -7.19
CA MET A 55 -8.63 -4.45 -8.08
C MET A 55 -8.69 -4.02 -9.54
N ASP A 56 -9.73 -3.27 -9.94
CA ASP A 56 -9.89 -2.80 -11.32
C ASP A 56 -8.70 -1.93 -11.74
N TYR A 57 -8.23 -1.02 -10.87
CA TYR A 57 -7.09 -0.14 -11.12
C TYR A 57 -5.77 -0.90 -11.36
N LEU A 58 -5.58 -2.05 -10.71
CA LEU A 58 -4.37 -2.86 -10.82
C LEU A 58 -4.45 -3.93 -11.92
N SER A 59 -5.65 -4.18 -12.45
CA SER A 59 -5.90 -5.19 -13.48
C SER A 59 -5.61 -4.68 -14.89
N SER A 60 -5.30 -5.59 -15.82
CA SER A 60 -5.18 -5.21 -17.24
C SER A 60 -6.55 -4.83 -17.82
N ASP A 61 -6.64 -3.68 -18.48
CA ASP A 61 -7.82 -3.28 -19.25
C ASP A 61 -7.56 -3.43 -20.76
N LYS A 62 -7.86 -4.63 -21.27
CA LYS A 62 -7.67 -4.95 -22.71
C LYS A 62 -8.45 -4.02 -23.64
N ALA A 63 -9.59 -3.50 -23.20
CA ALA A 63 -10.39 -2.61 -24.03
C ALA A 63 -9.73 -1.22 -24.12
N LEU A 64 -9.24 -0.70 -23.00
CA LEU A 64 -8.46 0.54 -22.97
C LEU A 64 -7.14 0.40 -23.74
N GLU A 65 -6.42 -0.71 -23.56
CA GLU A 65 -5.17 -0.98 -24.28
C GLU A 65 -5.40 -1.00 -25.80
N ALA A 66 -6.40 -1.75 -26.28
CA ALA A 66 -6.75 -1.79 -27.70
C ALA A 66 -7.15 -0.41 -28.24
N PHE A 67 -7.87 0.39 -27.45
CA PHE A 67 -8.22 1.76 -27.81
C PHE A 67 -6.98 2.66 -27.95
N LEU A 68 -6.02 2.59 -27.01
CA LEU A 68 -4.79 3.37 -27.04
C LEU A 68 -3.90 2.98 -28.23
N ILE A 69 -3.80 1.68 -28.53
CA ILE A 69 -3.10 1.16 -29.72
C ILE A 69 -3.71 1.75 -30.99
N LYS A 70 -5.04 1.67 -31.14
CA LYS A 70 -5.77 2.22 -32.30
C LYS A 70 -5.57 3.73 -32.47
N LYS A 71 -5.38 4.46 -31.36
CA LYS A 71 -5.13 5.91 -31.35
C LYS A 71 -3.65 6.28 -31.44
N GLY A 72 -2.73 5.33 -31.54
CA GLY A 72 -1.29 5.58 -31.60
C GLY A 72 -0.70 6.14 -30.30
N LYS A 73 -1.39 6.02 -29.17
CA LYS A 73 -0.98 6.61 -27.88
C LYS A 73 -0.06 5.68 -27.08
N MET A 74 1.13 5.42 -27.61
CA MET A 74 2.05 4.40 -27.07
C MET A 74 2.58 4.72 -25.67
N GLU A 75 2.83 6.00 -25.34
CA GLU A 75 3.30 6.37 -24.00
C GLU A 75 2.22 6.16 -22.93
N ALA A 76 0.96 6.42 -23.25
CA ALA A 76 -0.16 6.13 -22.34
C ALA A 76 -0.36 4.62 -22.17
N LEU A 77 -0.21 3.84 -23.26
CA LEU A 77 -0.29 2.39 -23.22
C LEU A 77 0.74 1.79 -22.27
N LYS A 78 2.01 2.22 -22.38
CA LYS A 78 3.09 1.76 -21.49
C LYS A 78 2.77 2.01 -20.02
N LYS A 79 2.23 3.19 -19.68
CA LYS A 79 1.84 3.52 -18.31
C LYS A 79 0.76 2.60 -17.77
N VAL A 80 -0.28 2.30 -18.56
CA VAL A 80 -1.36 1.40 -18.17
C VAL A 80 -0.84 -0.03 -17.97
N GLN A 81 -0.03 -0.53 -18.91
CA GLN A 81 0.52 -1.88 -18.85
C GLN A 81 1.49 -2.08 -17.69
N ALA A 82 2.35 -1.09 -17.43
CA ALA A 82 3.34 -1.15 -16.36
C ALA A 82 2.70 -1.53 -15.02
N LEU A 83 1.59 -0.86 -14.64
CA LEU A 83 0.89 -1.09 -13.38
C LEU A 83 0.53 -2.55 -13.14
N SER A 84 -0.03 -3.22 -14.13
CA SER A 84 -0.44 -4.63 -14.04
C SER A 84 0.74 -5.62 -13.95
N THR A 85 1.96 -5.15 -14.20
CA THR A 85 3.18 -5.96 -14.29
C THR A 85 4.25 -5.60 -13.26
N LEU A 86 4.00 -4.61 -12.38
CA LEU A 86 4.98 -4.15 -11.39
C LEU A 86 5.27 -5.23 -10.31
N ALA A 87 4.26 -6.01 -9.93
CA ALA A 87 4.35 -7.05 -8.91
C ALA A 87 3.24 -8.09 -9.09
N HIS A 88 3.33 -9.20 -8.36
CA HIS A 88 2.26 -10.17 -8.24
C HIS A 88 1.27 -9.73 -7.15
N TYR A 89 0.03 -9.46 -7.54
CA TYR A 89 -1.00 -8.95 -6.64
C TYR A 89 -1.94 -10.05 -6.15
N HIS A 90 -2.09 -10.14 -4.84
CA HIS A 90 -3.05 -11.00 -4.17
C HIS A 90 -4.08 -10.15 -3.42
N PHE A 91 -5.31 -10.63 -3.33
CA PHE A 91 -6.39 -9.91 -2.65
C PHE A 91 -7.05 -10.80 -1.61
N VAL A 92 -7.17 -10.28 -0.40
CA VAL A 92 -7.90 -10.90 0.70
C VAL A 92 -8.96 -9.93 1.19
N TYR A 93 -10.15 -10.47 1.44
CA TYR A 93 -11.24 -9.68 2.01
C TYR A 93 -11.19 -9.70 3.53
N GLN A 94 -11.11 -8.52 4.14
CA GLN A 94 -11.43 -8.34 5.55
C GLN A 94 -12.96 -8.25 5.68
N LYS A 95 -13.56 -9.22 6.37
CA LYS A 95 -15.03 -9.33 6.50
C LYS A 95 -15.63 -8.18 7.30
N GLU A 96 -15.02 -7.86 8.44
CA GLU A 96 -15.49 -6.85 9.38
C GLU A 96 -14.33 -5.90 9.71
N PRO A 97 -14.56 -4.58 9.88
CA PRO A 97 -13.49 -3.61 10.12
C PRO A 97 -13.01 -3.65 11.60
N ASN A 98 -12.45 -4.78 12.02
CA ASN A 98 -12.00 -5.04 13.40
C ASN A 98 -10.60 -4.49 13.71
N GLY A 99 -10.08 -3.62 12.86
CA GLY A 99 -8.76 -3.00 13.00
C GLY A 99 -7.65 -3.73 12.24
N ASP A 100 -6.43 -3.22 12.40
CA ASP A 100 -5.29 -3.61 11.56
C ASP A 100 -4.75 -5.01 11.89
N GLY A 101 -4.82 -5.43 13.16
CA GLY A 101 -4.41 -6.78 13.56
C GLY A 101 -5.25 -7.87 12.89
N ASP A 102 -6.57 -7.68 12.84
CA ASP A 102 -7.50 -8.58 12.13
C ASP A 102 -7.26 -8.55 10.61
N ALA A 103 -6.93 -7.37 10.06
CA ALA A 103 -6.56 -7.25 8.65
C ALA A 103 -5.29 -8.05 8.33
N ILE A 104 -4.24 -7.91 9.14
CA ILE A 104 -2.98 -8.67 8.97
C ILE A 104 -3.24 -10.17 9.12
N LEU A 105 -4.00 -10.58 10.14
CA LEU A 105 -4.34 -11.98 10.36
C LEU A 105 -5.11 -12.59 9.18
N SER A 106 -5.95 -11.80 8.50
CA SER A 106 -6.66 -12.28 7.30
C SER A 106 -5.72 -12.76 6.19
N ALA A 107 -4.49 -12.23 6.13
CA ALA A 107 -3.48 -12.60 5.15
C ALA A 107 -2.58 -13.79 5.59
N GLU A 108 -2.76 -14.33 6.80
CA GLU A 108 -1.90 -15.37 7.39
C GLU A 108 -1.64 -16.55 6.45
N SER A 109 -2.70 -17.06 5.81
CA SER A 109 -2.59 -18.24 4.93
C SER A 109 -1.82 -18.00 3.63
N LEU A 110 -1.71 -16.74 3.20
CA LEU A 110 -0.94 -16.35 2.02
C LEU A 110 0.52 -16.06 2.37
N VAL A 111 0.76 -15.49 3.55
CA VAL A 111 2.12 -15.17 4.03
C VAL A 111 2.87 -16.43 4.50
N GLY A 112 2.19 -17.35 5.19
CA GLY A 112 2.83 -18.53 5.76
C GLY A 112 3.84 -18.18 6.86
N ASP A 113 5.01 -18.82 6.84
CA ASP A 113 6.08 -18.66 7.85
C ASP A 113 7.23 -17.75 7.36
N GLU A 114 6.93 -16.84 6.43
CA GLU A 114 7.90 -15.91 5.87
C GLU A 114 7.86 -14.53 6.57
N PRO A 115 9.00 -13.84 6.72
CA PRO A 115 8.99 -12.46 7.16
C PRO A 115 8.32 -11.57 6.11
N PHE A 116 7.50 -10.62 6.56
CA PHE A 116 6.72 -9.75 5.67
C PHE A 116 6.83 -8.29 6.09
N LEU A 117 6.63 -7.40 5.12
CA LEU A 117 6.53 -5.96 5.31
C LEU A 117 5.06 -5.54 5.36
N VAL A 118 4.70 -4.69 6.33
CA VAL A 118 3.37 -4.08 6.41
C VAL A 118 3.46 -2.62 6.00
N LEU A 119 2.70 -2.24 4.98
CA LEU A 119 2.54 -0.85 4.53
C LEU A 119 1.09 -0.40 4.74
N PHE A 120 0.90 0.76 5.36
CA PHE A 120 -0.43 1.33 5.57
C PHE A 120 -0.87 2.15 4.36
N GLY A 121 -2.13 1.95 3.95
CA GLY A 121 -2.70 2.47 2.71
C GLY A 121 -2.81 4.00 2.60
N ASP A 122 -2.50 4.73 3.67
CA ASP A 122 -2.60 6.19 3.76
C ASP A 122 -1.31 6.88 4.24
N ASP A 123 -0.22 6.13 4.43
CA ASP A 123 1.08 6.68 4.82
C ASP A 123 2.08 6.57 3.67
N ILE A 124 2.41 7.70 3.06
CA ILE A 124 3.44 7.77 2.02
C ILE A 124 4.74 8.27 2.65
N VAL A 125 5.79 7.46 2.57
CA VAL A 125 7.12 7.84 3.05
C VAL A 125 8.04 8.08 1.86
N LYS A 126 8.52 9.31 1.71
CA LYS A 126 9.45 9.66 0.62
C LYS A 126 10.85 9.86 1.16
N HIS A 127 11.78 9.03 0.69
CA HIS A 127 13.18 9.13 1.04
C HIS A 127 14.07 8.67 -0.14
N ALA A 128 15.36 9.00 -0.12
CA ALA A 128 16.30 8.61 -1.18
C ALA A 128 16.49 7.08 -1.27
N ILE A 129 16.33 6.40 -0.14
CA ILE A 129 16.23 4.95 -0.03
C ILE A 129 14.82 4.67 0.50
N PRO A 130 14.00 3.81 -0.15
CA PRO A 130 12.68 3.44 0.34
C PRO A 130 12.67 3.04 1.82
N ALA A 131 11.64 3.39 2.58
CA ALA A 131 11.60 3.08 4.01
C ALA A 131 11.49 1.57 4.23
N GLY A 132 10.69 0.88 3.40
CA GLY A 132 10.65 -0.58 3.33
C GLY A 132 12.04 -1.19 3.18
N LYS A 133 12.85 -0.71 2.23
CA LYS A 133 14.22 -1.17 2.00
C LYS A 133 15.12 -0.97 3.22
N GLN A 134 15.03 0.20 3.87
CA GLN A 134 15.83 0.48 5.07
C GLN A 134 15.51 -0.49 6.21
N LEU A 135 14.23 -0.84 6.40
CA LEU A 135 13.84 -1.88 7.35
C LEU A 135 14.37 -3.25 6.91
N MET A 136 14.15 -3.65 5.66
CA MET A 136 14.61 -4.95 5.17
C MET A 136 16.12 -5.14 5.34
N ASP A 137 16.92 -4.09 5.11
CA ASP A 137 18.38 -4.12 5.25
C ASP A 137 18.87 -4.26 6.71
N GLN A 138 18.04 -3.89 7.68
CA GLN A 138 18.36 -3.99 9.11
C GLN A 138 17.67 -5.19 9.77
N PHE A 139 16.86 -5.96 9.03
CA PHE A 139 16.10 -7.06 9.58
C PHE A 139 17.00 -8.19 10.08
N THR A 140 16.88 -8.53 11.36
CA THR A 140 17.71 -9.55 12.03
C THR A 140 16.92 -10.81 12.40
N GLY A 141 15.73 -11.01 11.82
CA GLY A 141 14.79 -12.06 12.24
C GLY A 141 13.90 -11.66 13.41
N LYS A 142 13.94 -10.40 13.85
CA LYS A 142 13.05 -9.83 14.86
C LYS A 142 12.18 -8.76 14.24
N SER A 143 10.93 -8.65 14.70
CA SER A 143 10.00 -7.61 14.26
C SER A 143 10.60 -6.23 14.43
N MET A 144 10.43 -5.39 13.41
CA MET A 144 10.91 -4.02 13.41
C MET A 144 9.76 -3.08 13.08
N ILE A 145 9.84 -1.85 13.63
CA ILE A 145 8.83 -0.83 13.45
C ILE A 145 9.55 0.47 13.07
N ALA A 146 9.13 1.10 11.98
CA ALA A 146 9.59 2.42 11.61
C ALA A 146 8.98 3.47 12.54
N VAL A 147 9.78 4.44 12.98
CA VAL A 147 9.35 5.52 13.87
C VAL A 147 9.86 6.86 13.38
N GLU A 148 9.08 7.91 13.63
CA GLU A 148 9.43 9.30 13.34
C GLU A 148 9.45 10.11 14.65
N ARG A 149 10.34 11.11 14.72
CA ARG A 149 10.30 12.10 15.81
C ARG A 149 9.28 13.18 15.49
N VAL A 150 8.24 13.28 16.31
CA VAL A 150 7.19 14.30 16.21
C VAL A 150 7.31 15.34 17.33
N SER A 151 6.73 16.52 17.14
CA SER A 151 6.64 17.54 18.20
C SER A 151 5.68 17.11 19.31
N MET A 152 5.86 17.64 20.52
CA MET A 152 5.00 17.31 21.67
C MET A 152 3.52 17.65 21.42
N GLU A 153 3.23 18.66 20.61
CA GLU A 153 1.88 19.06 20.24
C GLU A 153 1.15 18.02 19.37
N MET A 154 1.91 17.22 18.62
CA MET A 154 1.35 16.20 17.72
C MET A 154 1.19 14.83 18.38
N ILE A 155 1.82 14.59 19.54
CA ILE A 155 1.88 13.26 20.19
C ILE A 155 0.52 12.57 20.34
N SER A 156 -0.55 13.31 20.64
CA SER A 156 -1.90 12.74 20.83
C SER A 156 -2.49 12.10 19.57
N GLN A 157 -1.88 12.32 18.41
CA GLN A 157 -2.30 11.78 17.12
C GLN A 157 -1.57 10.48 16.74
N TYR A 158 -0.57 10.06 17.53
CA TYR A 158 0.32 8.95 17.19
C TYR A 158 0.41 7.89 18.29
N GLY A 159 0.74 6.66 17.90
CA GLY A 159 1.26 5.66 18.83
C GLY A 159 2.69 6.01 19.23
N VAL A 160 2.98 6.04 20.53
CA VAL A 160 4.31 6.39 21.06
C VAL A 160 5.02 5.13 21.53
N VAL A 161 6.26 4.93 21.08
CA VAL A 161 7.12 3.85 21.56
C VAL A 161 8.02 4.34 22.71
N SER A 162 8.18 3.49 23.73
CA SER A 162 9.23 3.67 24.74
C SER A 162 10.38 2.73 24.39
N PRO A 163 11.57 3.24 24.04
CA PRO A 163 12.71 2.36 23.78
C PRO A 163 13.09 1.60 25.05
N GLY A 164 13.30 0.30 24.93
CA GLY A 164 13.87 -0.52 26.00
C GLY A 164 15.37 -0.24 26.20
N GLU A 165 15.98 -0.93 27.17
CA GLU A 165 17.44 -0.87 27.37
C GLU A 165 18.18 -1.29 26.09
N THR A 166 19.05 -0.43 25.58
CA THR A 166 19.89 -0.74 24.42
C THR A 166 21.01 -1.68 24.89
N ARG A 167 20.90 -2.98 24.56
CA ARG A 167 22.02 -3.91 24.70
C ARG A 167 22.89 -3.76 23.45
N GLY A 168 23.98 -3.01 23.60
CA GLY A 168 25.04 -2.90 22.60
C GLY A 168 25.84 -4.19 22.43
#